data_AF-A0A536NH92-F1
#
_entry.id   AF-A0A536NH92-F1
#
_cell.length_a   1.000
_cell.length_b   1.000
_cell.length_c   1.000
_cell.angle_alpha   90.00
_cell.angle_beta   90.00
_cell.angle_gamma   90.00
#
_symmetry.space_group_name_H-M   'P 1'
#
loop_
_entity.id
_entity.type
_entity.pdbx_description
1 polymer ?
#
loop_
_entity_poly.entity_id
_entity_poly.type
_entity_poly.pdbx_seq_one_letter_code
_entity_poly.pdbx_strand_id
1 'polypeptide(L)'
;MKEVLLVEAPDGFIVQGLVTSGGTASGAWSESLGQQMKETLTFLDDDIARFMEEAVARRKAGGAAGEQAAWAKAGFYEMAFRVLGRYMDEEKPRDVFFFEQSGAFVVRLLMGSQQGSHHTLAEFTREDIEAMIAKGPALRHEAKAAAAPGTGKSDAADAPAATGS
;
A
#
# COMPACT_ATOMS: atom_id res chain seq x y z
N MET A 1 7.87 -14.62 -0.68
CA MET A 1 6.93 -14.95 0.41
C MET A 1 5.55 -15.14 -0.21
N LYS A 2 4.82 -16.18 0.20
CA LYS A 2 3.44 -16.50 -0.22
C LYS A 2 2.67 -17.01 1.00
N GLU A 3 1.35 -17.14 0.91
CA GLU A 3 0.47 -17.56 2.00
C GLU A 3 0.63 -16.63 3.21
N VAL A 4 0.44 -15.33 2.96
CA VAL A 4 0.75 -14.27 3.91
C VAL A 4 -0.41 -14.06 4.88
N LEU A 5 -0.10 -13.97 6.17
CA LEU A 5 -0.99 -13.56 7.25
C LEU A 5 -0.45 -12.26 7.85
N LEU A 6 -1.28 -11.23 7.92
CA LEU A 6 -0.99 -9.99 8.63
C LEU A 6 -2.02 -9.79 9.75
N VAL A 7 -1.52 -9.49 10.95
CA VAL A 7 -2.34 -9.18 12.11
C VAL A 7 -1.80 -7.94 12.80
N GLU A 8 -2.68 -7.00 13.13
CA GLU A 8 -2.36 -5.88 14.02
C GLU A 8 -2.20 -6.38 15.46
N ALA A 9 -1.15 -5.91 16.13
CA ALA A 9 -0.83 -6.16 17.52
C ALA A 9 -0.81 -4.82 18.28
N PRO A 10 -0.89 -4.81 19.63
CA PRO A 10 -0.92 -3.57 20.40
C PRO A 10 0.26 -2.63 20.19
N ASP A 11 1.40 -3.14 19.74
CA ASP A 11 2.69 -2.46 19.56
C ASP A 11 3.22 -2.56 18.11
N GLY A 12 2.37 -2.92 17.15
CA GLY A 12 2.71 -2.95 15.72
C GLY A 12 2.00 -4.06 14.95
N PHE A 13 2.75 -4.87 14.19
CA PHE A 13 2.20 -5.93 13.34
C PHE A 13 2.98 -7.24 13.41
N ILE A 14 2.26 -8.35 13.23
CA ILE A 14 2.84 -9.67 12.99
C ILE A 14 2.56 -10.05 11.54
N VAL A 15 3.64 -10.31 10.79
CA VAL A 15 3.60 -10.85 9.42
C VAL A 15 4.11 -12.27 9.46
N GLN A 16 3.31 -13.20 8.96
CA GLN A 16 3.73 -14.57 8.78
C GLN A 16 3.57 -14.95 7.31
N GLY A 17 4.52 -15.69 6.75
CA GLY A 17 4.40 -16.20 5.39
C GLY A 17 5.30 -17.38 5.12
N LEU A 18 5.08 -18.07 4.01
CA LEU A 18 5.94 -19.13 3.53
C LEU A 18 7.02 -18.58 2.59
N VAL A 19 8.26 -18.94 2.85
CA VAL A 19 9.43 -18.62 2.02
C VAL A 19 10.03 -19.90 1.49
N THR A 20 10.30 -19.93 0.19
CA THR A 20 11.03 -21.01 -0.47
C THR A 20 12.53 -20.72 -0.38
N SER A 21 13.27 -21.50 0.40
CA SER A 21 14.73 -21.50 0.37
C SER A 21 15.21 -22.54 -0.65
N GLY A 22 15.76 -22.07 -1.77
CA GLY A 22 16.29 -22.91 -2.84
C GLY A 22 16.86 -22.04 -3.94
N GLY A 23 18.17 -21.83 -3.90
CA GLY A 23 18.87 -20.92 -4.80
C GLY A 23 18.84 -21.38 -6.26
N THR A 24 18.90 -20.39 -7.14
CA THR A 24 19.32 -20.49 -8.53
C THR A 24 20.68 -21.19 -8.63
N ALA A 25 20.70 -22.51 -8.65
CA ALA A 25 21.87 -23.29 -8.99
C ALA A 25 21.82 -23.59 -10.50
N SER A 26 22.63 -22.86 -11.26
CA SER A 26 23.05 -23.31 -12.58
C SER A 26 23.69 -24.70 -12.44
N GLY A 27 22.98 -25.73 -12.92
CA GLY A 27 23.53 -27.06 -13.16
C GLY A 27 23.45 -28.04 -11.99
N ALA A 28 22.26 -28.60 -11.74
CA ALA A 28 22.09 -29.99 -11.32
C ALA A 28 20.60 -30.35 -11.43
N TRP A 29 20.28 -31.11 -12.47
CA TRP A 29 18.92 -31.44 -12.88
C TRP A 29 18.38 -32.63 -12.05
N SER A 30 18.24 -32.47 -10.74
CA SER A 30 17.37 -33.28 -9.88
C SER A 30 17.53 -32.82 -8.42
N GLU A 31 16.42 -32.52 -7.74
CA GLU A 31 16.32 -32.29 -6.28
C GLU A 31 16.70 -30.91 -5.70
N SER A 32 16.36 -29.80 -6.36
CA SER A 32 15.97 -28.60 -5.59
C SER A 32 14.46 -28.62 -5.34
N LEU A 33 14.00 -29.59 -4.55
CA LEU A 33 12.73 -29.41 -3.83
C LEU A 33 12.96 -28.25 -2.85
N GLY A 34 12.71 -27.03 -3.33
CA GLY A 34 12.88 -25.83 -2.52
C GLY A 34 12.17 -26.01 -1.19
N GLN A 35 12.93 -26.01 -0.09
CA GLN A 35 12.34 -26.17 1.23
C GLN A 35 11.45 -24.95 1.48
N GLN A 36 10.18 -25.19 1.78
CA GLN A 36 9.24 -24.15 2.21
C GLN A 36 9.33 -24.06 3.73
N MET A 37 9.72 -22.90 4.23
CA MET A 37 9.73 -22.60 5.66
C MET A 37 8.73 -21.51 5.98
N LYS A 38 8.08 -21.63 7.13
CA LYS A 38 7.28 -20.56 7.71
C LYS A 38 8.21 -19.55 8.36
N GLU A 39 8.12 -18.32 7.91
CA GLU A 39 8.78 -17.16 8.51
C GLU A 39 7.74 -16.34 9.28
N THR A 40 8.14 -15.77 10.41
CA THR A 40 7.33 -14.87 11.22
C THR A 40 8.17 -13.66 11.57
N LEU A 41 7.67 -12.49 11.19
CA LEU A 41 8.29 -11.20 11.41
C LEU A 41 7.37 -10.37 12.30
N THR A 42 7.95 -9.77 13.33
CA THR A 42 7.27 -8.80 14.18
C THR A 42 7.81 -7.43 13.84
N PHE A 43 6.92 -6.52 13.47
CA PHE A 43 7.22 -5.13 13.19
C PHE A 43 6.69 -4.29 14.33
N LEU A 44 7.58 -3.67 15.09
CA LEU A 44 7.19 -2.75 16.16
C LEU A 44 6.88 -1.37 15.59
N ASP A 45 6.14 -0.56 16.34
CA ASP A 45 5.78 0.82 15.97
C ASP A 45 6.99 1.66 15.52
N ASP A 46 8.12 1.54 16.22
CA ASP A 46 9.35 2.27 15.90
C ASP A 46 9.95 1.84 14.54
N ASP A 47 9.90 0.54 14.23
CA ASP A 47 10.35 0.02 12.93
C ASP A 47 9.44 0.51 11.80
N ILE A 48 8.13 0.52 12.04
CA ILE A 48 7.14 0.99 11.07
C ILE A 48 7.35 2.48 10.79
N ALA A 49 7.50 3.30 11.83
CA ALA A 49 7.76 4.73 11.70
C ALA A 49 9.01 4.99 10.85
N ARG A 50 10.10 4.27 11.13
CA ARG A 50 11.34 4.34 10.34
C ARG A 50 11.12 3.93 8.89
N PHE A 51 10.45 2.81 8.64
CA PHE A 51 10.18 2.36 7.27
C PHE A 51 9.32 3.33 6.47
N MET A 52 8.35 3.97 7.12
CA MET A 52 7.49 4.99 6.51
C MET A 52 8.28 6.23 6.14
N GLU A 53 9.17 6.71 7.03
CA GLU A 53 10.06 7.83 6.73
C GLU A 53 11.00 7.52 5.56
N GLU A 54 11.66 6.36 5.58
CA GLU A 54 12.52 5.91 4.50
C GLU A 54 11.74 5.77 3.17
N ALA A 55 10.52 5.25 3.21
CA ALA A 55 9.67 5.12 2.03
C ALA A 55 9.29 6.48 1.43
N VAL A 56 8.96 7.46 2.28
CA VAL A 56 8.71 8.84 1.84
C VAL A 56 9.97 9.47 1.27
N ALA A 57 11.13 9.27 1.90
CA ALA A 57 12.41 9.77 1.41
C ALA A 57 12.77 9.18 0.04
N ARG A 58 12.62 7.87 -0.14
CA ARG A 58 12.81 7.17 -1.43
C ARG A 58 11.87 7.72 -2.51
N ARG A 59 10.61 7.99 -2.18
CA ARG A 59 9.63 8.56 -3.12
C ARG A 59 10.01 9.98 -3.55
N LYS A 60 10.46 10.81 -2.60
CA LYS A 60 10.96 12.18 -2.88
C LYS A 60 12.21 12.17 -3.76
N ALA A 61 13.13 11.23 -3.52
CA ALA A 61 14.39 11.12 -4.26
C ALA A 61 14.20 10.60 -5.71
N GLY A 62 13.30 9.64 -5.93
CA GLY A 62 13.10 9.00 -7.23
C GLY A 62 12.28 9.83 -8.24
N GLY A 63 11.48 10.79 -7.77
CA GLY A 63 10.54 11.52 -8.61
C GLY A 63 9.53 10.61 -9.32
N ALA A 64 8.71 11.17 -10.21
CA ALA A 64 7.67 10.41 -10.92
C ALA A 64 8.25 9.31 -11.83
N ALA A 65 9.40 9.55 -12.44
CA ALA A 65 10.05 8.60 -13.35
C ALA A 65 10.67 7.40 -12.60
N GLY A 66 11.32 7.65 -11.45
CA GLY A 66 11.88 6.58 -10.62
C GLY A 66 10.81 5.71 -9.98
N GLU A 67 9.66 6.30 -9.62
CA GLU A 67 8.53 5.55 -9.07
C GLU A 67 7.86 4.67 -10.13
N GLN A 68 7.71 5.15 -11.37
CA GLN A 68 7.19 4.35 -12.48
C GLN A 68 8.11 3.16 -12.78
N ALA A 69 9.42 3.38 -12.76
CA ALA A 69 10.41 2.31 -12.96
C ALA A 69 10.39 1.30 -11.79
N ALA A 70 10.16 1.74 -10.55
CA ALA A 70 10.01 0.85 -9.40
C ALA A 70 8.75 -0.01 -9.52
N TRP A 71 7.62 0.58 -9.94
CA TRP A 71 6.36 -0.14 -10.19
C TRP A 71 6.52 -1.21 -11.28
N ALA A 72 7.27 -0.92 -12.34
CA ALA A 72 7.54 -1.88 -13.43
C ALA A 72 8.44 -3.05 -13.00
N LYS A 73 9.21 -2.91 -11.91
CA LYS A 73 10.12 -3.93 -11.40
C LYS A 73 9.54 -4.73 -10.22
N ALA A 74 8.48 -4.22 -9.61
CA ALA A 74 7.86 -4.82 -8.45
C ALA A 74 7.16 -6.15 -8.82
N GLY A 75 7.33 -7.16 -7.96
CA GLY A 75 6.67 -8.45 -8.13
C GLY A 75 5.19 -8.41 -7.77
N PHE A 76 4.44 -9.45 -8.11
CA PHE A 76 2.99 -9.53 -7.86
C PHE A 76 2.61 -9.18 -6.41
N TYR A 77 3.23 -9.80 -5.41
CA TYR A 77 2.87 -9.57 -4.00
C TYR A 77 3.17 -8.15 -3.52
N GLU A 78 4.28 -7.56 -3.95
CA GLU A 78 4.58 -6.16 -3.63
C GLU A 78 3.47 -5.24 -4.16
N MET A 79 3.01 -5.53 -5.38
CA MET A 79 1.99 -4.76 -6.07
C MET A 79 0.61 -4.97 -5.45
N ALA A 80 0.29 -6.21 -5.08
CA ALA A 80 -0.91 -6.58 -4.34
C ALA A 80 -1.00 -5.82 -3.00
N PHE A 81 0.07 -5.84 -2.20
CA PHE A 81 0.09 -5.12 -0.93
C PHE A 81 0.00 -3.60 -1.09
N ARG A 82 0.56 -3.02 -2.16
CA ARG A 82 0.40 -1.60 -2.45
C ARG A 82 -1.06 -1.23 -2.74
N VAL A 83 -1.76 -2.01 -3.57
CA VAL A 83 -3.16 -1.70 -3.91
C VAL A 83 -4.12 -2.01 -2.76
N LEU A 84 -3.86 -3.07 -1.99
CA LEU A 84 -4.61 -3.37 -0.77
C LEU A 84 -4.36 -2.32 0.31
N GLY A 85 -3.12 -1.87 0.50
CA GLY A 85 -2.80 -0.80 1.43
C GLY A 85 -3.55 0.49 1.08
N ARG A 86 -3.63 0.83 -0.21
CA ARG A 86 -4.46 1.96 -0.65
C ARG A 86 -5.94 1.75 -0.39
N TYR A 87 -6.48 0.57 -0.65
CA TYR A 87 -7.87 0.25 -0.32
C TYR A 87 -8.14 0.46 1.18
N MET A 88 -7.26 -0.04 2.06
CA MET A 88 -7.36 0.18 3.51
C MET A 88 -7.25 1.65 3.90
N ASP A 89 -6.37 2.43 3.26
CA ASP A 89 -6.27 3.88 3.48
C ASP A 89 -7.58 4.62 3.13
N GLU A 90 -8.30 4.14 2.10
CA GLU A 90 -9.59 4.70 1.68
C GLU A 90 -10.71 4.35 2.66
N GLU A 91 -10.74 3.11 3.15
CA GLU A 91 -11.72 2.63 4.13
C GLU A 91 -11.52 3.23 5.53
N LYS A 92 -10.27 3.55 5.91
CA LYS A 92 -9.89 4.08 7.24
C LYS A 92 -10.38 3.19 8.41
N PRO A 93 -10.04 1.89 8.41
CA PRO A 93 -10.39 1.00 9.51
C PRO A 93 -9.65 1.38 10.79
N ARG A 94 -10.16 0.90 11.92
CA ARG A 94 -9.48 0.98 13.23
C ARG A 94 -8.51 -0.17 13.49
N ASP A 95 -8.76 -1.32 12.88
CA ASP A 95 -7.95 -2.53 13.01
C ASP A 95 -8.09 -3.35 11.72
N VAL A 96 -6.99 -3.98 11.32
CA VAL A 96 -6.89 -4.82 10.12
C VAL A 96 -6.39 -6.21 10.46
N PHE A 97 -7.07 -7.20 9.90
CA PHE A 97 -6.56 -8.57 9.78
C PHE A 97 -6.70 -9.00 8.32
N PHE A 98 -5.67 -9.62 7.75
CA PHE A 98 -5.86 -10.29 6.46
C PHE A 98 -5.05 -11.56 6.35
N PHE A 99 -5.52 -12.44 5.47
CA PHE A 99 -4.74 -13.58 5.00
C PHE A 99 -4.83 -13.71 3.49
N GLU A 100 -3.83 -14.35 2.92
CA GLU A 100 -3.69 -14.61 1.51
C GLU A 100 -3.55 -16.11 1.27
N GLN A 101 -4.24 -16.62 0.25
CA GLN A 101 -4.10 -17.99 -0.22
C GLN A 101 -4.22 -18.04 -1.75
N SER A 102 -3.21 -18.60 -2.40
CA SER A 102 -3.18 -18.81 -3.86
C SER A 102 -3.41 -17.53 -4.69
N GLY A 103 -3.00 -16.38 -4.17
CA GLY A 103 -3.18 -15.06 -4.78
C GLY A 103 -4.53 -14.40 -4.50
N ALA A 104 -5.42 -15.05 -3.76
CA ALA A 104 -6.66 -14.44 -3.26
C ALA A 104 -6.43 -13.90 -1.84
N PHE A 105 -7.08 -12.78 -1.52
CA PHE A 105 -6.90 -12.06 -0.26
C PHE A 105 -8.25 -11.86 0.43
N VAL A 106 -8.29 -12.11 1.73
CA VAL A 106 -9.46 -11.79 2.57
C VAL A 106 -9.03 -10.81 3.64
N VAL A 107 -9.67 -9.65 3.65
CA VAL A 107 -9.37 -8.55 4.58
C VAL A 107 -10.57 -8.34 5.50
N ARG A 108 -10.35 -8.47 6.81
CA ARG A 108 -11.29 -8.10 7.86
C ARG A 108 -10.92 -6.73 8.39
N LEU A 109 -11.86 -5.80 8.28
CA LEU A 109 -11.75 -4.42 8.74
C LEU A 109 -12.62 -4.22 9.99
N LEU A 110 -12.07 -3.58 11.02
CA LEU A 110 -12.86 -3.06 12.13
C LEU A 110 -13.23 -1.61 11.84
N MET A 111 -14.48 -1.37 11.49
CA MET A 111 -14.98 -0.04 11.14
C MET A 111 -15.54 0.65 12.39
N GLY A 112 -15.33 1.96 12.50
CA GLY A 112 -15.94 2.79 13.53
C GLY A 112 -17.07 3.64 12.96
N SER A 113 -18.26 3.59 13.56
CA SER A 113 -19.39 4.47 13.23
C SER A 113 -19.92 5.18 14.48
N GLN A 114 -20.84 6.12 14.30
CA GLN A 114 -21.54 6.78 15.43
C GLN A 114 -22.35 5.79 16.27
N GLN A 115 -22.74 4.63 15.72
CA GLN A 115 -23.44 3.56 16.43
C GLN A 115 -22.50 2.54 17.09
N GLY A 116 -21.18 2.73 16.99
CA GLY A 116 -20.17 1.83 17.55
C GLY A 116 -19.32 1.13 16.49
N SER A 117 -18.64 0.07 16.88
CA SER A 117 -17.74 -0.67 16.01
C SER A 117 -18.41 -1.87 15.36
N HIS A 118 -18.10 -2.14 14.09
CA HIS A 118 -18.57 -3.32 13.37
C HIS A 118 -17.46 -3.90 12.48
N HIS A 119 -17.56 -5.20 12.17
CA HIS A 119 -16.64 -5.87 11.28
C HIS A 119 -17.18 -5.87 9.85
N THR A 120 -16.28 -5.61 8.90
CA THR A 120 -16.52 -5.73 7.46
C THR A 120 -15.52 -6.71 6.87
N LEU A 121 -15.98 -7.60 5.98
CA LEU A 121 -15.13 -8.51 5.23
C LEU A 121 -15.10 -8.07 3.77
N ALA A 122 -13.89 -7.93 3.23
CA ALA A 122 -13.63 -7.71 1.82
C ALA A 122 -12.82 -8.88 1.27
N GLU A 123 -13.28 -9.45 0.17
CA GLU A 123 -12.63 -10.57 -0.51
C GLU A 123 -12.16 -10.10 -1.89
N PHE A 124 -10.94 -10.45 -2.23
CA PHE A 124 -10.33 -10.13 -3.50
C PHE A 124 -9.79 -11.41 -4.13
N THR A 125 -10.32 -11.75 -5.30
CA THR A 125 -9.73 -12.81 -6.12
C THR A 125 -8.38 -12.35 -6.67
N ARG A 126 -7.60 -13.28 -7.21
CA ARG A 126 -6.34 -12.93 -7.87
C ARG A 126 -6.59 -11.96 -9.04
N GLU A 127 -7.66 -12.20 -9.79
CA GLU A 127 -8.07 -11.40 -10.93
C GLU A 127 -8.48 -9.98 -10.51
N ASP A 128 -9.17 -9.83 -9.36
CA ASP A 128 -9.49 -8.52 -8.79
C ASP A 128 -8.23 -7.72 -8.48
N ILE A 129 -7.24 -8.38 -7.86
CA ILE A 129 -5.94 -7.75 -7.54
C ILE A 129 -5.19 -7.35 -8.81
N GLU A 130 -5.15 -8.22 -9.81
CA GLU A 130 -4.52 -7.91 -11.11
C GLU A 130 -5.21 -6.70 -11.77
N ALA A 131 -6.54 -6.61 -11.70
CA ALA A 131 -7.29 -5.46 -12.19
C ALA A 131 -7.02 -4.18 -11.39
N MET A 132 -6.90 -4.27 -10.06
CA MET A 132 -6.51 -3.14 -9.20
C MET A 132 -5.09 -2.65 -9.51
N ILE A 133 -4.14 -3.57 -9.71
CA ILE A 133 -2.75 -3.27 -10.09
C ILE A 133 -2.71 -2.53 -11.44
N ALA A 134 -3.48 -2.98 -12.42
CA ALA A 134 -3.55 -2.33 -13.73
C ALA A 134 -4.06 -0.88 -13.64
N LYS A 135 -4.99 -0.60 -12.73
CA LYS A 135 -5.53 0.75 -12.47
C LYS A 135 -4.62 1.63 -11.60
N GLY A 136 -3.76 1.03 -10.78
CA GLY A 136 -2.96 1.71 -9.75
C GLY A 136 -2.10 2.90 -10.23
N PRO A 137 -1.45 2.88 -11.41
CA PRO A 137 -0.73 4.04 -11.93
C PRO A 137 -1.63 5.27 -12.14
N ALA A 138 -2.83 5.10 -12.69
CA ALA A 138 -3.73 6.21 -13.03
C ALA A 138 -4.21 6.97 -11.78
N LEU A 139 -4.59 6.24 -10.72
CA LEU A 139 -5.09 6.81 -9.46
C LEU A 139 -4.03 7.67 -8.73
N ARG A 140 -2.74 7.40 -8.96
CA ARG A 140 -1.64 8.20 -8.40
C ARG A 140 -1.44 9.53 -9.13
N HIS A 141 -1.68 9.57 -10.44
CA HIS A 141 -1.59 10.81 -11.21
C HIS A 141 -2.72 11.79 -10.85
N GLU A 142 -3.93 11.28 -10.59
CA GLU A 142 -5.09 12.09 -10.17
C GLU A 142 -4.87 12.72 -8.78
N ALA A 143 -4.36 11.95 -7.81
CA ALA A 143 -4.04 12.47 -6.48
C ALA A 143 -3.00 13.61 -6.53
N LYS A 144 -2.02 13.53 -7.45
CA LYS A 144 -1.02 14.59 -7.65
C LYS A 144 -1.62 15.84 -8.31
N ALA A 145 -2.55 15.68 -9.26
CA ALA A 145 -3.25 16.80 -9.89
C ALA A 145 -4.14 17.56 -8.89
N ALA A 146 -4.80 16.84 -7.97
CA ALA A 146 -5.60 17.42 -6.90
C ALA A 146 -4.76 18.13 -5.81
N ALA A 147 -3.49 17.76 -5.66
CA ALA A 147 -2.58 18.33 -4.66
C ALA A 147 -1.69 19.49 -5.20
N ALA A 148 -1.85 19.91 -6.45
CA ALA A 148 -1.15 21.09 -6.96
C ALA A 148 -1.70 22.37 -6.28
N PRO A 149 -0.85 23.22 -5.68
CA PRO A 149 -1.34 24.45 -5.07
C PRO A 149 -1.94 25.35 -6.14
N GLY A 150 -3.17 25.79 -5.92
CA GLY A 150 -3.87 26.73 -6.77
C GLY A 150 -2.95 27.91 -7.07
N THR A 151 -2.65 28.09 -8.35
CA THR A 151 -1.96 29.27 -8.86
C THR A 151 -2.72 30.49 -8.37
N GLY A 152 -2.12 31.23 -7.44
CA GLY A 152 -2.66 32.47 -6.91
C GLY A 152 -3.00 33.38 -8.06
N LYS A 153 -4.30 33.52 -8.34
CA LYS A 153 -4.80 34.55 -9.22
C LYS A 153 -4.79 35.84 -8.41
N SER A 154 -3.73 36.61 -8.57
CA SER A 154 -3.68 38.01 -8.14
C SER A 154 -4.68 38.80 -8.99
N ASP A 155 -5.92 38.92 -8.53
CA ASP A 155 -6.83 39.91 -9.07
C ASP A 155 -6.45 41.29 -8.49
N ALA A 156 -5.55 41.96 -9.20
CA ALA A 156 -5.39 43.40 -9.10
C ALA A 156 -6.44 44.05 -10.02
N ALA A 157 -7.46 44.68 -9.42
CA ALA A 157 -8.07 45.96 -9.84
C ALA A 157 -9.46 46.10 -9.22
N ASP A 158 -9.63 46.99 -8.25
CA ASP A 158 -10.70 47.98 -8.33
C ASP A 158 -10.34 49.26 -7.56
N ALA A 159 -10.67 50.40 -8.16
CA ALA A 159 -10.25 51.74 -7.79
C ALA A 159 -11.03 52.30 -6.57
N PRO A 160 -10.51 53.33 -5.86
CA PRO A 160 -11.24 53.94 -4.75
C PRO A 160 -12.38 54.84 -5.24
N ALA A 161 -13.57 54.61 -4.68
CA ALA A 161 -14.74 55.47 -4.86
C ALA A 161 -14.53 56.82 -4.16
N ALA A 162 -14.81 57.90 -4.90
CA ALA A 162 -14.95 59.25 -4.34
C ALA A 162 -16.24 59.36 -3.52
N THR A 163 -16.13 59.93 -2.31
CA THR A 163 -17.26 60.49 -1.55
C THR A 163 -16.95 61.93 -1.20
N GLY A 164 -17.93 62.81 -1.41
CA GLY A 164 -17.75 64.25 -1.45
C GLY A 164 -17.83 64.97 -0.10
N SER A 165 -17.57 66.27 -0.18
CA SER A 165 -18.43 67.37 0.29
C SER A 165 -18.08 68.60 -0.53
#